data_AF-A0A1S3MC27-F1
#
_entry.id   AF-A0A1S3MC27-F1
#
_cell.length_a   1.000
_cell.length_b   1.000
_cell.length_c   1.000
_cell.angle_alpha   90.00
_cell.angle_beta   90.00
_cell.angle_gamma   90.00
#
_symmetry.space_group_name_H-M   'P 1'
#
loop_
_entity.id
_entity.type
_entity.pdbx_description
1 polymer ?
#
loop_
_entity_poly.entity_id
_entity_poly.type
_entity_poly.pdbx_seq_one_letter_code
_entity_poly.pdbx_strand_id
1 'polypeptide(L)'
;MDSGWLTCQTEIRLRLHFSKTSPVSITKKKYKKSRFRIKLTLEGVEEDDEDEEPAQSAASWHKMTTTLETSMISEDGYKSRHSQPECGYALEASQWTEYIIHTMEPDNLELTFDFFEEDMGEHVMPGDAHPGTAGTACLLSSFFVESGKDTGVVTLPIMKRNSRQTLGKVRVDYLVIRPIEGLQCDMSSSFTKYWRKRSAPLDVGHRGAGSTHAAKHTKVRENTIASFKSAANHGAAYVEFDVHLSKDCVPIVYHDLTCCISTKKKGDKHSLELFEVPVKDLTYDQLQQLKLGHASALKVNDHKDDDDEEEVDEHQPFPSFSQIFHAVPENVGFNIELKWICQMKDGSWEGNLSSYFNMNLFLDIILSCVLQRAGKRRIVFSCFDPDVCTMVRQKQNKYPILFLTQGISETYPELMDIRCRTTQIAMSFAQSENILGVSAHTEELLQNLEHIREAQSKGLVVFCWGDLNNDHDNRTKLREQGIDGLIYDRICDDQVEQADIFKVEEQHTLQETLKSFVCSCYSIPCQAPVCAAAAASKVHNGSTESDSGLSSS
;
A
#
# COMPACT_ATOMS: atom_id res chain seq x y z
N MET A 1 7.41 -17.10 -5.50
CA MET A 1 7.58 -16.27 -6.71
C MET A 1 6.72 -15.03 -6.53
N ASP A 2 7.13 -13.88 -7.05
CA ASP A 2 6.31 -12.66 -7.02
C ASP A 2 5.09 -12.84 -7.95
N SER A 3 3.87 -12.58 -7.47
CA SER A 3 2.63 -12.73 -8.23
C SER A 3 2.36 -11.57 -9.20
N GLY A 4 3.23 -10.58 -9.27
CA GLY A 4 3.08 -9.42 -10.16
C GLY A 4 2.05 -8.43 -9.65
N TRP A 5 1.32 -7.78 -10.57
CA TRP A 5 0.24 -6.83 -10.30
C TRP A 5 -0.92 -7.13 -11.25
N LEU A 6 -2.12 -6.67 -10.89
CA LEU A 6 -3.34 -6.84 -11.65
C LEU A 6 -3.32 -5.95 -12.89
N THR A 7 -3.54 -6.55 -14.04
CA THR A 7 -3.68 -5.87 -15.34
C THR A 7 -5.06 -6.09 -15.93
N CYS A 8 -5.50 -7.34 -15.95
CA CYS A 8 -6.82 -7.77 -16.41
C CYS A 8 -7.50 -8.76 -15.46
N GLN A 9 -6.78 -9.25 -14.44
CA GLN A 9 -7.31 -10.12 -13.40
C GLN A 9 -7.90 -9.31 -12.25
N THR A 10 -8.84 -9.91 -11.54
CA THR A 10 -9.34 -9.46 -10.23
C THR A 10 -8.80 -10.38 -9.14
N GLU A 11 -8.40 -9.82 -8.00
CA GLU A 11 -8.11 -10.59 -6.78
C GLU A 11 -9.33 -10.54 -5.86
N ILE A 12 -9.89 -11.70 -5.51
CA ILE A 12 -10.99 -11.84 -4.53
C ILE A 12 -10.41 -12.46 -3.27
N ARG A 13 -10.58 -11.78 -2.13
CA ARG A 13 -10.21 -12.29 -0.81
C ARG A 13 -11.45 -12.62 -0.01
N LEU A 14 -11.49 -13.82 0.57
CA LEU A 14 -12.57 -14.30 1.42
C LEU A 14 -11.98 -14.70 2.77
N ARG A 15 -12.53 -14.18 3.87
CA ARG A 15 -11.99 -14.36 5.21
C ARG A 15 -13.01 -15.02 6.12
N LEU A 16 -12.53 -16.02 6.84
CA LEU A 16 -13.23 -16.65 7.94
C LEU A 16 -12.45 -16.35 9.22
N HIS A 17 -13.04 -15.53 10.08
CA HIS A 17 -12.45 -15.19 11.37
C HIS A 17 -13.49 -14.92 12.44
N PHE A 18 -13.07 -15.04 13.68
CA PHE A 18 -13.88 -14.69 14.83
C PHE A 18 -13.88 -13.17 15.01
N SER A 19 -15.08 -12.61 15.15
CA SER A 19 -15.31 -11.20 15.51
C SER A 19 -16.04 -11.19 16.86
N LYS A 20 -17.05 -10.31 17.05
CA LYS A 20 -17.99 -10.44 18.19
C LYS A 20 -18.72 -11.78 18.19
N THR A 21 -18.79 -12.45 17.04
CA THR A 21 -19.40 -13.77 16.89
C THR A 21 -18.49 -14.70 16.07
N SER A 22 -18.61 -16.01 16.30
CA SER A 22 -18.01 -17.04 15.43
C SER A 22 -18.44 -16.84 13.97
N PRO A 23 -17.55 -17.06 12.98
CA PRO A 23 -17.90 -16.99 11.56
C PRO A 23 -18.90 -18.09 11.20
N VAL A 24 -18.91 -19.22 11.92
CA VAL A 24 -19.85 -20.31 11.71
C VAL A 24 -20.77 -20.47 12.91
N SER A 25 -22.07 -20.58 12.64
CA SER A 25 -23.10 -20.80 13.64
C SER A 25 -23.97 -21.99 13.25
N ILE A 26 -23.94 -23.05 14.05
CA ILE A 26 -24.70 -24.28 13.82
C ILE A 26 -25.94 -24.31 14.72
N THR A 27 -27.12 -24.50 14.12
CA THR A 27 -28.40 -24.47 14.84
C THR A 27 -28.84 -25.85 15.32
N LYS A 28 -28.31 -26.92 14.71
CA LYS A 28 -28.72 -28.30 14.99
C LYS A 28 -28.02 -28.83 16.25
N LYS A 29 -28.81 -29.30 17.22
CA LYS A 29 -28.34 -29.82 18.51
C LYS A 29 -27.25 -30.89 18.39
N LYS A 30 -27.33 -31.79 17.39
CA LYS A 30 -26.33 -32.85 17.13
C LYS A 30 -24.91 -32.28 17.03
N TYR A 31 -24.77 -31.13 16.37
CA TYR A 31 -23.49 -30.56 15.98
C TYR A 31 -23.02 -29.43 16.89
N LYS A 32 -23.69 -29.23 18.03
CA LYS A 32 -23.42 -28.08 18.91
C LYS A 32 -22.02 -28.13 19.55
N LYS A 33 -21.43 -29.33 19.66
CA LYS A 33 -20.07 -29.54 20.20
C LYS A 33 -19.05 -29.90 19.10
N SER A 34 -19.51 -30.03 17.86
CA SER A 34 -18.66 -30.41 16.74
C SER A 34 -17.74 -29.23 16.37
N ARG A 35 -16.49 -29.55 16.06
CA ARG A 35 -15.57 -28.63 15.40
C ARG A 35 -15.63 -28.88 13.90
N PHE A 36 -15.42 -27.81 13.13
CA PHE A 36 -15.50 -27.88 11.67
C PHE A 36 -14.18 -27.49 11.05
N ARG A 37 -13.82 -28.24 10.02
CA ARG A 37 -12.83 -27.86 9.02
C ARG A 37 -13.55 -27.35 7.79
N ILE A 38 -12.98 -26.35 7.13
CA ILE A 38 -13.58 -25.70 5.98
C ILE A 38 -12.59 -25.68 4.83
N LYS A 39 -13.07 -26.12 3.67
CA LYS A 39 -12.37 -26.06 2.39
C LYS A 39 -13.16 -25.16 1.46
N LEU A 40 -12.46 -24.37 0.65
CA LEU A 40 -13.07 -23.64 -0.46
C LEU A 40 -12.77 -24.35 -1.78
N THR A 41 -13.78 -24.60 -2.61
CA THR A 41 -13.63 -25.08 -3.98
C THR A 41 -14.18 -24.04 -4.95
N LEU A 42 -13.61 -24.00 -6.15
CA LEU A 42 -13.99 -23.09 -7.22
C LEU A 42 -14.41 -23.92 -8.42
N GLU A 43 -15.56 -23.62 -8.99
CA GLU A 43 -16.03 -24.15 -10.28
C GLU A 43 -16.41 -22.98 -11.17
N GLY A 44 -16.04 -23.02 -12.45
CA GLY A 44 -16.55 -22.05 -13.42
C GLY A 44 -18.00 -22.40 -13.74
N VAL A 45 -18.88 -21.41 -13.86
CA VAL A 45 -20.25 -21.69 -14.30
C VAL A 45 -20.19 -22.01 -15.79
N GLU A 46 -20.65 -23.19 -16.18
CA GLU A 46 -20.80 -23.56 -17.59
C GLU A 46 -21.81 -22.59 -18.23
N GLU A 47 -21.34 -21.75 -19.15
CA GLU A 47 -22.22 -21.07 -20.08
C GLU A 47 -22.53 -22.06 -21.21
N ASP A 48 -23.82 -22.32 -21.47
CA ASP A 48 -24.26 -23.19 -22.57
C ASP A 48 -23.86 -22.55 -23.91
N ASP A 49 -22.63 -22.81 -24.38
CA ASP A 49 -22.11 -22.42 -25.70
C ASP A 49 -22.77 -23.27 -26.81
N GLU A 50 -24.11 -23.34 -26.86
CA GLU A 50 -24.79 -24.15 -27.88
C GLU A 50 -24.87 -23.49 -29.27
N ASP A 51 -24.41 -22.25 -29.51
CA ASP A 51 -24.68 -21.59 -30.81
C ASP A 51 -23.61 -20.64 -31.40
N GLU A 52 -22.35 -20.66 -30.99
CA GLU A 52 -21.30 -19.87 -31.68
C GLU A 52 -20.34 -20.74 -32.50
N GLU A 53 -20.55 -20.74 -33.83
CA GLU A 53 -19.57 -21.20 -34.80
C GLU A 53 -18.21 -20.52 -34.57
N PRO A 54 -17.08 -21.22 -34.77
CA PRO A 54 -15.76 -20.69 -34.46
C PRO A 54 -15.39 -19.59 -35.47
N ALA A 55 -15.75 -18.35 -35.17
CA ALA A 55 -15.28 -17.18 -35.88
C ALA A 55 -13.79 -17.02 -35.61
N GLN A 56 -12.96 -17.42 -36.58
CA GLN A 56 -11.55 -17.08 -36.65
C GLN A 56 -11.40 -15.55 -36.65
N SER A 57 -11.20 -14.93 -35.48
CA SER A 57 -10.74 -13.56 -35.41
C SER A 57 -9.76 -13.32 -34.26
N ALA A 58 -8.65 -12.70 -34.65
CA ALA A 58 -7.48 -12.20 -33.96
C ALA A 58 -7.41 -12.22 -32.41
N ALA A 59 -6.28 -12.76 -31.93
CA ALA A 59 -5.76 -12.77 -30.56
C ALA A 59 -6.50 -13.73 -29.62
N SER A 60 -6.04 -14.98 -29.55
CA SER A 60 -6.25 -15.82 -28.38
C SER A 60 -5.49 -15.19 -27.21
N TRP A 61 -6.13 -14.27 -26.48
CA TRP A 61 -5.64 -13.88 -25.17
C TRP A 61 -5.57 -15.18 -24.36
N HIS A 62 -4.38 -15.62 -23.96
CA HIS A 62 -4.23 -16.81 -23.15
C HIS A 62 -5.06 -16.62 -21.88
N LYS A 63 -6.22 -17.28 -21.80
CA LYS A 63 -7.10 -17.25 -20.63
C LYS A 63 -6.29 -17.82 -19.47
N MET A 64 -5.85 -16.96 -18.55
CA MET A 64 -5.09 -17.40 -17.39
C MET A 64 -5.98 -18.27 -16.51
N THR A 65 -5.43 -19.38 -16.03
CA THR A 65 -6.12 -20.28 -15.11
C THR A 65 -6.43 -19.55 -13.81
N THR A 66 -7.69 -19.65 -13.36
CA THR A 66 -8.09 -19.18 -12.02
C THR A 66 -7.28 -19.90 -10.95
N THR A 67 -6.71 -19.14 -10.01
CA THR A 67 -5.91 -19.69 -8.91
C THR A 67 -6.65 -19.57 -7.59
N LEU A 68 -6.35 -20.48 -6.66
CA LEU A 68 -6.81 -20.43 -5.28
C LEU A 68 -5.63 -20.67 -4.34
N GLU A 69 -5.34 -19.68 -3.52
CA GLU A 69 -4.36 -19.76 -2.45
C GLU A 69 -5.04 -19.56 -1.09
N THR A 70 -4.39 -20.02 -0.03
CA THR A 70 -4.88 -19.86 1.34
C THR A 70 -3.78 -19.28 2.22
N SER A 71 -4.16 -18.38 3.12
CA SER A 71 -3.30 -17.83 4.15
C SER A 71 -3.91 -18.09 5.53
N MET A 72 -3.07 -18.45 6.50
CA MET A 72 -3.44 -18.58 7.90
C MET A 72 -2.75 -17.49 8.70
N ILE A 73 -3.52 -16.68 9.42
CA ILE A 73 -3.00 -15.48 10.09
C ILE A 73 -3.44 -15.53 11.56
N SER A 74 -2.50 -15.42 12.49
CA SER A 74 -2.73 -15.32 13.93
C SER A 74 -1.82 -14.25 14.53
N GLU A 75 -1.94 -13.95 15.82
CA GLU A 75 -1.07 -12.96 16.48
C GLU A 75 0.41 -13.35 16.45
N ASP A 76 0.70 -14.66 16.51
CA ASP A 76 2.06 -15.20 16.59
C ASP A 76 2.56 -15.83 15.28
N GLY A 77 1.74 -15.85 14.22
CA GLY A 77 2.04 -16.63 13.03
C GLY A 77 1.38 -16.12 11.76
N TYR A 78 2.14 -16.19 10.66
CA TYR A 78 1.65 -15.90 9.32
C TYR A 78 2.10 -17.00 8.36
N LYS A 79 1.17 -17.85 7.92
CA LYS A 79 1.42 -18.84 6.88
C LYS A 79 0.79 -18.36 5.58
N SER A 80 1.60 -17.72 4.75
CA SER A 80 1.15 -17.09 3.51
C SER A 80 0.89 -18.09 2.39
N ARG A 81 -0.10 -17.79 1.54
CA ARG A 81 -0.26 -18.24 0.14
C ARG A 81 0.22 -19.66 -0.13
N HIS A 82 -0.58 -20.63 0.28
CA HIS A 82 -0.32 -22.04 0.08
C HIS A 82 -1.61 -22.78 -0.30
N SER A 83 -1.48 -24.01 -0.80
CA SER A 83 -2.63 -24.88 -1.01
C SER A 83 -3.22 -25.32 0.33
N GLN A 84 -4.54 -25.26 0.45
CA GLN A 84 -5.25 -25.86 1.57
C GLN A 84 -5.15 -27.40 1.59
N PRO A 85 -5.32 -28.06 2.75
CA PRO A 85 -5.42 -29.51 2.86
C PRO A 85 -6.68 -30.05 2.18
N GLU A 86 -6.72 -31.37 2.00
CA GLU A 86 -7.82 -32.05 1.31
C GLU A 86 -9.20 -31.81 1.93
N CYS A 87 -9.28 -31.75 3.26
CA CYS A 87 -10.47 -31.39 4.06
C CYS A 87 -10.39 -29.97 4.65
N GLY A 88 -9.58 -29.09 4.05
CA GLY A 88 -9.44 -27.70 4.49
C GLY A 88 -8.84 -27.52 5.88
N TYR A 89 -9.04 -26.36 6.49
CA TYR A 89 -8.48 -25.98 7.79
C TYR A 89 -9.54 -25.93 8.90
N ALA A 90 -9.15 -26.30 10.12
CA ALA A 90 -9.99 -26.16 11.30
C ALA A 90 -10.23 -24.68 11.60
N LEU A 91 -11.47 -24.34 11.98
CA LEU A 91 -11.76 -23.01 12.52
C LEU A 91 -11.22 -22.85 13.93
N GLU A 92 -10.44 -21.79 14.14
CA GLU A 92 -9.85 -21.46 15.43
C GLU A 92 -10.13 -20.00 15.81
N ALA A 93 -10.35 -19.73 17.10
CA ALA A 93 -10.76 -18.41 17.58
C ALA A 93 -9.71 -17.33 17.38
N SER A 94 -8.43 -17.70 17.49
CA SER A 94 -7.27 -16.81 17.40
C SER A 94 -6.67 -16.72 15.99
N GLN A 95 -7.30 -17.34 14.98
CA GLN A 95 -6.73 -17.46 13.65
C GLN A 95 -7.74 -17.10 12.57
N TRP A 96 -7.28 -16.34 11.59
CA TRP A 96 -8.01 -16.05 10.37
C TRP A 96 -7.60 -17.05 9.30
N THR A 97 -8.60 -17.55 8.57
CA THR A 97 -8.37 -18.24 7.30
C THR A 97 -8.75 -17.28 6.18
N GLU A 98 -7.80 -16.93 5.33
CA GLU A 98 -8.02 -16.09 4.15
C GLU A 98 -7.83 -16.94 2.89
N TYR A 99 -8.82 -16.95 2.01
CA TYR A 99 -8.73 -17.51 0.67
C TYR A 99 -8.49 -16.37 -0.32
N ILE A 100 -7.54 -16.55 -1.22
CA ILE A 100 -7.14 -15.55 -2.22
C ILE A 100 -7.32 -16.18 -3.59
N ILE A 101 -8.17 -15.56 -4.41
CA ILE A 101 -8.54 -16.04 -5.73
C ILE A 101 -8.08 -15.02 -6.77
N HIS A 102 -7.31 -15.43 -7.78
CA HIS A 102 -7.08 -14.61 -8.97
C HIS A 102 -7.86 -15.18 -10.13
N THR A 103 -8.65 -14.32 -10.79
CA THR A 103 -9.50 -14.73 -11.91
C THR A 103 -9.60 -13.62 -12.95
N MET A 104 -9.74 -14.02 -14.21
CA MET A 104 -10.12 -13.14 -15.34
C MET A 104 -11.64 -12.96 -15.43
N GLU A 105 -12.40 -13.81 -14.75
CA GLU A 105 -13.86 -13.87 -14.78
C GLU A 105 -14.40 -13.75 -13.34
N PRO A 106 -14.31 -12.55 -12.73
CA PRO A 106 -14.69 -12.36 -11.34
C PRO A 106 -16.17 -12.60 -11.07
N ASP A 107 -17.02 -12.61 -12.10
CA ASP A 107 -18.48 -12.71 -11.96
C ASP A 107 -19.01 -14.10 -12.35
N ASN A 108 -18.13 -15.00 -12.81
CA ASN A 108 -18.49 -16.31 -13.35
C ASN A 108 -17.91 -17.49 -12.54
N LEU A 109 -17.87 -17.37 -11.21
CA LEU A 109 -17.36 -18.42 -10.32
C LEU A 109 -18.44 -18.88 -9.35
N GLU A 110 -18.56 -20.19 -9.21
CA GLU A 110 -19.22 -20.83 -8.07
C GLU A 110 -18.18 -21.12 -6.97
N LEU A 111 -18.36 -20.49 -5.82
CA LEU A 111 -17.48 -20.60 -4.65
C LEU A 111 -18.15 -21.48 -3.60
N THR A 112 -17.67 -22.71 -3.44
CA THR A 112 -18.29 -23.70 -2.54
C THR A 112 -17.44 -23.91 -1.29
N PHE A 113 -18.02 -23.58 -0.13
CA PHE A 113 -17.45 -23.87 1.18
C PHE A 113 -17.94 -25.24 1.66
N ASP A 114 -17.04 -26.23 1.68
CA ASP A 114 -17.31 -27.56 2.22
C ASP A 114 -16.99 -27.62 3.71
N PHE A 115 -17.92 -28.12 4.52
CA PHE A 115 -17.78 -28.25 5.97
C PHE A 115 -17.57 -29.71 6.36
N PHE A 116 -16.45 -30.01 7.00
CA PHE A 116 -16.10 -31.33 7.52
C PHE A 116 -16.09 -31.31 9.05
N GLU A 117 -16.76 -32.27 9.68
CA GLU A 117 -16.68 -32.47 11.13
C GLU A 117 -15.31 -33.04 11.52
N GLU A 118 -14.64 -32.42 12.49
CA GLU A 118 -13.22 -32.70 12.80
C GLU A 118 -13.00 -34.05 13.49
N ASP A 119 -13.80 -34.43 14.52
CA ASP A 119 -14.09 -35.81 14.96
C ASP A 119 -14.96 -35.85 16.24
N MET A 120 -15.91 -36.78 16.33
CA MET A 120 -16.48 -37.36 17.58
C MET A 120 -17.09 -38.76 17.27
N GLY A 121 -16.35 -39.67 16.63
CA GLY A 121 -16.68 -41.11 16.57
C GLY A 121 -17.54 -41.62 15.40
N GLU A 122 -16.84 -42.09 14.35
CA GLU A 122 -17.17 -43.07 13.30
C GLU A 122 -18.24 -42.85 12.17
N HIS A 123 -17.92 -43.55 11.05
CA HIS A 123 -18.61 -43.87 9.78
C HIS A 123 -18.62 -42.86 8.61
N VAL A 124 -17.82 -43.16 7.58
CA VAL A 124 -17.94 -42.61 6.21
C VAL A 124 -19.27 -43.07 5.61
N MET A 125 -20.14 -42.13 5.23
CA MET A 125 -21.39 -42.47 4.54
C MET A 125 -21.08 -42.86 3.08
N PRO A 126 -21.79 -43.85 2.48
CA PRO A 126 -21.59 -44.18 1.07
C PRO A 126 -21.84 -42.97 0.16
N GLY A 127 -20.81 -42.54 -0.59
CA GLY A 127 -20.87 -41.40 -1.51
C GLY A 127 -20.11 -40.14 -1.05
N ASP A 128 -19.52 -40.13 0.14
CA ASP A 128 -18.60 -39.06 0.57
C ASP A 128 -17.20 -39.28 -0.03
N ALA A 129 -16.62 -38.23 -0.62
CA ALA A 129 -15.22 -38.24 -1.05
C ALA A 129 -14.27 -38.22 0.17
N HIS A 130 -14.70 -37.61 1.29
CA HIS A 130 -13.92 -37.45 2.52
C HIS A 130 -14.76 -37.72 3.78
N PRO A 131 -14.15 -38.30 4.84
CA PRO A 131 -14.83 -38.51 6.12
C PRO A 131 -15.38 -37.20 6.71
N GLY A 132 -16.53 -37.28 7.37
CA GLY A 132 -17.06 -36.16 8.17
C GLY A 132 -17.77 -35.05 7.40
N THR A 133 -18.06 -35.22 6.10
CA THR A 133 -18.78 -34.21 5.31
C THR A 133 -20.14 -33.86 5.95
N ALA A 134 -20.30 -32.62 6.40
CA ALA A 134 -21.46 -32.18 7.19
C ALA A 134 -22.45 -31.33 6.38
N GLY A 135 -21.95 -30.50 5.46
CA GLY A 135 -22.76 -29.62 4.63
C GLY A 135 -21.93 -28.69 3.76
N THR A 136 -22.61 -27.91 2.93
CA THR A 136 -21.99 -26.99 1.97
C THR A 136 -22.66 -25.62 2.02
N ALA A 137 -21.92 -24.56 1.72
CA ALA A 137 -22.46 -23.24 1.47
C ALA A 137 -21.89 -22.71 0.16
N CYS A 138 -22.76 -22.25 -0.74
CA CYS A 138 -22.38 -21.77 -2.07
C CYS A 138 -22.54 -20.26 -2.15
N LEU A 139 -21.56 -19.59 -2.74
CA LEU A 139 -21.54 -18.17 -3.08
C LEU A 139 -21.24 -18.04 -4.57
N LEU A 140 -22.17 -17.46 -5.32
CA LEU A 140 -21.91 -17.05 -6.70
C LEU A 140 -21.13 -15.74 -6.69
N SER A 141 -20.04 -15.67 -7.44
CA SER A 141 -19.19 -14.48 -7.45
C SER A 141 -19.86 -13.26 -8.11
N SER A 142 -20.88 -13.46 -8.94
CA SER A 142 -21.76 -12.39 -9.45
C SER A 142 -22.35 -11.51 -8.33
N PHE A 143 -22.49 -12.06 -7.11
CA PHE A 143 -22.93 -11.34 -5.92
C PHE A 143 -22.13 -10.04 -5.69
N PHE A 144 -20.81 -10.04 -5.95
CA PHE A 144 -19.98 -8.86 -5.69
C PHE A 144 -20.42 -7.67 -6.55
N VAL A 145 -20.66 -7.91 -7.84
CA VAL A 145 -21.17 -6.89 -8.76
C VAL A 145 -22.62 -6.53 -8.47
N GLU A 146 -23.49 -7.53 -8.25
CA GLU A 146 -24.91 -7.31 -7.94
C GLU A 146 -25.12 -6.51 -6.66
N SER A 147 -24.26 -6.70 -5.66
CA SER A 147 -24.31 -5.96 -4.39
C SER A 147 -23.86 -4.50 -4.52
N GLY A 148 -23.13 -4.16 -5.59
CA GLY A 148 -22.50 -2.85 -5.79
C GLY A 148 -21.39 -2.54 -4.78
N LYS A 149 -20.85 -3.56 -4.09
CA LYS A 149 -19.83 -3.40 -3.05
C LYS A 149 -18.65 -4.32 -3.32
N ASP A 150 -17.46 -3.76 -3.21
CA ASP A 150 -16.22 -4.54 -3.30
C ASP A 150 -15.72 -5.02 -1.93
N THR A 151 -16.31 -4.55 -0.83
CA THR A 151 -16.00 -5.01 0.52
C THR A 151 -17.24 -5.20 1.36
N GLY A 152 -17.21 -6.17 2.26
CA GLY A 152 -18.28 -6.38 3.22
C GLY A 152 -18.31 -7.78 3.82
N VAL A 153 -19.51 -8.15 4.29
CA VAL A 153 -19.76 -9.46 4.89
C VAL A 153 -20.96 -10.08 4.22
N VAL A 154 -20.82 -11.31 3.70
CA VAL A 154 -21.93 -12.12 3.21
C VAL A 154 -22.25 -13.23 4.21
N THR A 155 -23.53 -13.52 4.39
CA THR A 155 -24.00 -14.61 5.27
C THR A 155 -24.70 -15.67 4.43
N LEU A 156 -24.14 -16.87 4.40
CA LEU A 156 -24.61 -17.98 3.58
C LEU A 156 -25.22 -19.08 4.46
N PRO A 157 -26.33 -19.70 4.03
CA PRO A 157 -26.86 -20.88 4.71
C PRO A 157 -25.94 -22.08 4.45
N ILE A 158 -25.63 -22.84 5.50
CA ILE A 158 -24.93 -24.13 5.38
C ILE A 158 -26.01 -25.19 5.15
N MET A 159 -26.05 -25.78 3.97
CA MET A 159 -27.04 -26.77 3.54
C MET A 159 -26.52 -28.18 3.81
N LYS A 160 -27.39 -29.06 4.35
CA LYS A 160 -27.09 -30.49 4.44
C LYS A 160 -27.23 -31.14 3.07
N ARG A 161 -26.29 -32.02 2.73
CA ARG A 161 -26.23 -32.76 1.46
C ARG A 161 -27.56 -33.46 1.09
N ASN A 162 -28.15 -34.20 2.03
CA ASN A 162 -29.21 -35.17 1.71
C ASN A 162 -30.63 -34.75 2.12
N SER A 163 -30.83 -33.58 2.75
CA SER A 163 -32.13 -33.25 3.33
C SER A 163 -32.70 -31.89 2.95
N ARG A 164 -32.03 -31.10 2.08
CA ARG A 164 -32.39 -29.69 1.78
C ARG A 164 -32.65 -28.85 3.05
N GLN A 165 -32.13 -29.28 4.19
CA GLN A 165 -32.28 -28.60 5.47
C GLN A 165 -31.03 -27.80 5.77
N THR A 166 -31.22 -26.59 6.26
CA THR A 166 -30.14 -25.75 6.77
C THR A 166 -29.56 -26.34 8.07
N LEU A 167 -28.25 -26.53 8.10
CA LEU A 167 -27.46 -26.91 9.27
C LEU A 167 -27.16 -25.68 10.16
N GLY A 168 -26.90 -24.55 9.52
CA GLY A 168 -26.42 -23.34 10.16
C GLY A 168 -26.19 -22.22 9.16
N LYS A 169 -25.32 -21.28 9.51
CA LYS A 169 -24.88 -20.20 8.64
C LYS A 169 -23.38 -19.98 8.78
N VAL A 170 -22.75 -19.54 7.69
CA VAL A 170 -21.37 -19.04 7.66
C VAL A 170 -21.40 -17.56 7.28
N ARG A 171 -20.60 -16.76 7.98
CA ARG A 171 -20.29 -15.38 7.66
C ARG A 171 -18.92 -15.34 7.00
N VAL A 172 -18.85 -14.73 5.85
CA VAL A 172 -17.63 -14.59 5.05
C VAL A 172 -17.39 -13.11 4.81
N ASP A 173 -16.28 -12.61 5.32
CA ASP A 173 -15.84 -11.24 5.07
C ASP A 173 -15.10 -11.22 3.73
N TYR A 174 -15.33 -10.24 2.87
CA TYR A 174 -14.78 -10.22 1.51
C TYR A 174 -14.17 -8.87 1.12
N LEU A 175 -13.18 -8.94 0.23
CA LEU A 175 -12.56 -7.82 -0.48
C LEU A 175 -12.34 -8.22 -1.95
N VAL A 176 -12.76 -7.35 -2.88
CA VAL A 176 -12.59 -7.53 -4.32
C VAL A 176 -11.70 -6.41 -4.85
N ILE A 177 -10.52 -6.79 -5.35
CA ILE A 177 -9.50 -5.86 -5.86
C ILE A 177 -9.51 -5.91 -7.37
N ARG A 178 -9.88 -4.78 -7.99
CA ARG A 178 -9.99 -4.65 -9.45
C ARG A 178 -8.76 -3.95 -10.02
N PRO A 179 -8.34 -4.22 -11.26
CA PRO A 179 -7.30 -3.45 -11.90
C PRO A 179 -7.78 -2.01 -12.14
N ILE A 180 -6.86 -1.06 -12.24
CA ILE A 180 -7.20 0.33 -12.58
C ILE A 180 -7.51 0.39 -14.08
N GLU A 181 -8.71 0.85 -14.45
CA GLU A 181 -9.10 1.01 -15.84
C GLU A 181 -8.27 2.09 -16.56
N GLY A 182 -7.87 1.79 -17.80
CA GLY A 182 -7.14 2.75 -18.65
C GLY A 182 -5.69 3.04 -18.24
N LEU A 183 -5.20 2.44 -17.15
CA LEU A 183 -3.83 2.60 -16.70
C LEU A 183 -2.98 1.39 -17.12
N GLN A 184 -1.93 1.63 -17.89
CA GLN A 184 -0.96 0.59 -18.25
C GLN A 184 0.32 0.77 -17.43
N CYS A 185 0.56 -0.20 -16.55
CA CYS A 185 1.82 -0.41 -15.86
C CYS A 185 2.63 -1.45 -16.63
N ASP A 186 3.91 -1.17 -16.88
CA ASP A 186 4.85 -2.10 -17.52
C ASP A 186 6.12 -2.25 -16.65
N MET A 187 7.06 -3.10 -17.08
CA MET A 187 8.31 -3.32 -16.33
C MET A 187 9.42 -2.30 -16.67
N SER A 188 9.13 -1.24 -17.43
CA SER A 188 10.15 -0.26 -17.84
C SER A 188 10.75 0.51 -16.66
N SER A 189 9.99 0.69 -15.58
CA SER A 189 10.41 1.35 -14.35
C SER A 189 9.63 0.80 -13.15
N SER A 190 10.24 -0.12 -12.40
CA SER A 190 9.63 -0.74 -11.22
C SER A 190 10.53 -0.56 -9.99
N PHE A 191 9.98 0.08 -8.95
CA PHE A 191 10.64 0.31 -7.66
C PHE A 191 9.92 -0.34 -6.49
N THR A 192 8.92 -1.20 -6.74
CA THR A 192 8.04 -1.83 -5.72
C THR A 192 8.79 -2.45 -4.53
N LYS A 193 9.96 -3.03 -4.79
CA LYS A 193 10.85 -3.62 -3.78
C LYS A 193 12.24 -2.98 -3.76
N TYR A 194 12.47 -1.95 -4.57
CA TYR A 194 13.78 -1.31 -4.66
C TYR A 194 13.95 -0.32 -3.51
N TRP A 195 14.99 -0.55 -2.70
CA TRP A 195 15.50 0.44 -1.77
C TRP A 195 17.02 0.48 -1.82
N ARG A 196 17.58 1.64 -2.12
CA ARG A 196 19.03 1.84 -2.08
C ARG A 196 19.48 1.86 -0.61
N LYS A 197 20.15 0.80 -0.18
CA LYS A 197 20.82 0.78 1.14
C LYS A 197 21.90 1.87 1.20
N ARG A 198 21.90 2.60 2.30
CA ARG A 198 22.80 3.72 2.60
C ARG A 198 23.48 3.49 3.94
N SER A 199 24.59 4.19 4.17
CA SER A 199 25.28 4.21 5.46
C SER A 199 24.57 5.04 6.53
N ALA A 200 23.67 5.94 6.11
CA ALA A 200 22.82 6.75 6.98
C ALA A 200 21.35 6.64 6.52
N PRO A 201 20.38 6.71 7.46
CA PRO A 201 18.97 6.75 7.11
C PRO A 201 18.63 8.01 6.32
N LEU A 202 17.46 7.98 5.69
CA LEU A 202 16.85 9.16 5.12
C LEU A 202 16.06 9.92 6.18
N ASP A 203 16.30 11.22 6.30
CA ASP A 203 15.49 12.12 7.09
C ASP A 203 14.25 12.54 6.28
N VAL A 204 13.07 12.39 6.88
CA VAL A 204 11.76 12.63 6.27
C VAL A 204 11.00 13.66 7.09
N GLY A 205 10.58 14.74 6.45
CA GLY A 205 9.81 15.79 7.10
C GLY A 205 8.35 15.36 7.31
N HIS A 206 7.95 15.15 8.56
CA HIS A 206 6.58 14.77 8.93
C HIS A 206 5.60 15.92 8.63
N ARG A 207 4.58 15.67 7.81
CA ARG A 207 3.63 16.69 7.33
C ARG A 207 4.31 17.95 6.78
N GLY A 208 5.50 17.77 6.20
CA GLY A 208 6.46 18.82 5.88
C GLY A 208 7.39 19.15 7.06
N ALA A 209 7.27 20.34 7.62
CA ALA A 209 8.09 20.85 8.72
C ALA A 209 7.46 20.60 10.12
N GLY A 210 6.59 19.61 10.21
CA GLY A 210 6.06 19.09 11.46
C GLY A 210 4.62 19.43 11.82
N SER A 211 4.12 18.76 12.86
CA SER A 211 2.77 18.97 13.36
C SER A 211 2.58 20.33 14.06
N THR A 212 1.44 20.94 13.79
CA THR A 212 0.99 22.20 14.40
C THR A 212 0.63 22.03 15.88
N HIS A 213 0.39 20.79 16.33
CA HIS A 213 0.03 20.48 17.71
C HIS A 213 1.24 20.28 18.65
N ALA A 214 2.43 20.00 18.10
CA ALA A 214 3.59 19.55 18.86
C ALA A 214 4.40 20.66 19.56
N ALA A 215 4.22 21.96 19.22
CA ALA A 215 4.89 23.05 19.93
C ALA A 215 4.25 24.42 19.69
N LYS A 216 4.42 25.34 20.66
CA LYS A 216 4.09 26.78 20.59
C LYS A 216 4.88 27.56 19.50
N HIS A 217 5.61 26.91 18.59
CA HIS A 217 6.69 27.55 17.81
C HIS A 217 6.81 27.16 16.34
N THR A 218 5.95 26.31 15.76
CA THR A 218 5.95 26.10 14.31
C THR A 218 5.32 27.31 13.61
N LYS A 219 6.15 28.08 12.88
CA LYS A 219 5.71 29.26 12.10
C LYS A 219 4.84 28.88 10.90
N VAL A 220 4.95 27.62 10.44
CA VAL A 220 4.31 27.10 9.24
C VAL A 220 3.39 25.96 9.64
N ARG A 221 2.17 25.97 9.10
CA ARG A 221 1.13 24.97 9.37
C ARG A 221 1.47 23.65 8.67
N GLU A 222 1.25 22.54 9.35
CA GLU A 222 1.41 21.19 8.80
C GLU A 222 0.59 20.97 7.52
N ASN A 223 1.01 20.03 6.67
CA ASN A 223 0.26 19.64 5.47
C ASN A 223 -0.07 20.82 4.52
N THR A 224 0.84 21.80 4.43
CA THR A 224 0.76 22.95 3.51
C THR A 224 1.95 22.97 2.56
N ILE A 225 1.81 23.64 1.42
CA ILE A 225 2.91 23.80 0.44
C ILE A 225 4.12 24.48 1.07
N ALA A 226 3.89 25.51 1.91
CA ALA A 226 4.94 26.18 2.64
C ALA A 226 5.69 25.22 3.58
N SER A 227 4.96 24.31 4.25
CA SER A 227 5.55 23.29 5.13
C SER A 227 6.47 22.35 4.36
N PHE A 228 6.01 21.90 3.19
CA PHE A 228 6.78 21.00 2.33
C PHE A 228 8.03 21.67 1.75
N LYS A 229 7.90 22.91 1.26
CA LYS A 229 9.05 23.70 0.79
C LYS A 229 10.05 23.97 1.91
N SER A 230 9.56 24.28 3.12
CA SER A 230 10.41 24.46 4.28
C SER A 230 11.22 23.20 4.56
N ALA A 231 10.60 22.04 4.69
CA ALA A 231 11.32 20.79 4.92
C ALA A 231 12.33 20.46 3.80
N ALA A 232 11.92 20.64 2.53
CA ALA A 232 12.80 20.44 1.38
C ALA A 232 14.07 21.32 1.41
N ASN A 233 13.93 22.58 1.82
CA ASN A 233 15.05 23.53 1.92
C ASN A 233 15.97 23.25 3.13
N HIS A 234 15.57 22.36 4.04
CA HIS A 234 16.34 21.93 5.21
C HIS A 234 16.73 20.45 5.10
N GLY A 235 17.09 20.01 3.89
CA GLY A 235 17.74 18.72 3.66
C GLY A 235 16.83 17.49 3.67
N ALA A 236 15.50 17.64 3.82
CA ALA A 236 14.57 16.51 3.80
C ALA A 236 14.69 15.69 2.50
N ALA A 237 14.91 14.38 2.63
CA ALA A 237 14.94 13.48 1.48
C ALA A 237 13.54 13.25 0.94
N TYR A 238 12.59 13.09 1.86
CA TYR A 238 11.17 13.01 1.57
C TYR A 238 10.41 14.03 2.41
N VAL A 239 9.30 14.53 1.88
CA VAL A 239 8.23 15.09 2.71
C VAL A 239 7.13 14.05 2.83
N GLU A 240 6.71 13.82 4.06
CA GLU A 240 5.57 12.98 4.38
C GLU A 240 4.31 13.83 4.48
N PHE A 241 3.17 13.30 4.02
CA PHE A 241 1.85 13.90 4.18
C PHE A 241 0.72 12.91 3.94
N ASP A 242 -0.43 13.24 4.50
CA ASP A 242 -1.67 12.46 4.44
C ASP A 242 -2.54 12.84 3.24
N VAL A 243 -3.01 11.85 2.48
CA VAL A 243 -3.93 12.04 1.35
C VAL A 243 -5.24 11.31 1.60
N HIS A 244 -6.34 12.01 1.34
CA HIS A 244 -7.67 11.43 1.22
C HIS A 244 -8.50 12.18 0.16
N LEU A 245 -9.78 11.83 -0.01
CA LEU A 245 -10.66 12.41 -1.01
C LEU A 245 -11.69 13.35 -0.36
N SER A 246 -11.96 14.46 -1.04
CA SER A 246 -13.16 15.27 -0.82
C SER A 246 -14.42 14.53 -1.34
N LYS A 247 -15.60 15.07 -1.03
CA LYS A 247 -16.90 14.54 -1.47
C LYS A 247 -17.02 14.38 -2.99
N ASP A 248 -16.46 15.33 -3.72
CA ASP A 248 -16.39 15.40 -5.18
C ASP A 248 -15.14 14.71 -5.74
N CYS A 249 -14.53 13.81 -4.96
CA CYS A 249 -13.46 12.92 -5.38
C CYS A 249 -12.15 13.63 -5.78
N VAL A 250 -11.89 14.82 -5.24
CA VAL A 250 -10.61 15.52 -5.40
C VAL A 250 -9.63 15.04 -4.33
N PRO A 251 -8.43 14.56 -4.70
CA PRO A 251 -7.38 14.25 -3.73
C PRO A 251 -6.88 15.51 -3.03
N ILE A 252 -6.99 15.50 -1.71
CA ILE A 252 -6.60 16.60 -0.83
C ILE A 252 -5.62 16.13 0.23
N VAL A 253 -4.78 17.05 0.70
CA VAL A 253 -3.80 16.77 1.74
C VAL A 253 -4.21 17.34 3.08
N TYR A 254 -4.48 16.44 4.03
CA TYR A 254 -4.94 16.73 5.38
C TYR A 254 -4.93 15.44 6.22
N HIS A 255 -4.62 15.57 7.52
CA HIS A 255 -4.39 14.43 8.38
C HIS A 255 -5.67 13.83 8.99
N ASP A 256 -6.56 14.67 9.52
CA ASP A 256 -7.71 14.16 10.27
C ASP A 256 -8.84 13.71 9.34
N LEU A 257 -9.64 12.74 9.78
CA LEU A 257 -10.82 12.29 9.03
C LEU A 257 -11.98 13.31 9.08
N THR A 258 -11.91 14.24 10.02
CA THR A 258 -12.90 15.26 10.31
C THR A 258 -12.25 16.64 10.41
N CYS A 259 -13.03 17.70 10.22
CA CYS A 259 -12.60 19.07 10.42
C CYS A 259 -13.68 19.88 11.16
N CYS A 260 -13.27 20.93 11.86
CA CYS A 260 -14.17 21.79 12.61
C CYS A 260 -14.68 22.96 11.76
N ILE A 261 -15.99 23.11 11.66
CA ILE A 261 -16.65 24.26 11.05
C ILE A 261 -17.23 25.13 12.15
N SER A 262 -16.99 26.44 12.09
CA SER A 262 -17.61 27.39 13.02
C SER A 262 -18.90 27.97 12.43
N THR A 263 -19.97 28.01 13.22
CA THR A 263 -21.21 28.71 12.85
C THR A 263 -21.57 29.72 13.93
N LYS A 264 -22.24 30.82 13.54
CA LYS A 264 -22.73 31.83 14.48
C LYS A 264 -24.06 31.40 15.06
N LYS A 265 -24.18 31.37 16.39
CA LYS A 265 -25.45 31.05 17.05
C LYS A 265 -26.51 32.11 16.74
N LYS A 266 -27.71 31.67 16.38
CA LYS A 266 -28.83 32.58 16.05
C LYS A 266 -29.26 33.34 17.32
N GLY A 267 -28.96 34.64 17.38
CA GLY A 267 -29.36 35.53 18.48
C GLY A 267 -28.22 35.97 19.41
N ASP A 268 -27.00 35.46 19.24
CA ASP A 268 -25.83 35.86 20.03
C ASP A 268 -24.62 36.04 19.11
N LYS A 269 -24.19 37.30 18.93
CA LYS A 269 -23.09 37.67 18.02
C LYS A 269 -21.71 37.22 18.51
N HIS A 270 -21.60 36.72 19.74
CA HIS A 270 -20.33 36.36 20.37
C HIS A 270 -20.13 34.87 20.63
N SER A 271 -21.15 34.01 20.46
CA SER A 271 -20.97 32.56 20.57
C SER A 271 -20.78 31.92 19.19
N LEU A 272 -19.58 31.36 18.99
CA LEU A 272 -19.27 30.45 17.90
C LEU A 272 -19.56 29.03 18.36
N GLU A 273 -20.35 28.29 17.59
CA GLU A 273 -20.56 26.86 17.80
C GLU A 273 -19.67 26.11 16.80
N LEU A 274 -18.82 25.22 17.31
CA LEU A 274 -17.94 24.39 16.50
C LEU A 274 -18.63 23.04 16.25
N PHE A 275 -18.74 22.68 14.98
CA PHE A 275 -19.27 21.40 14.53
C PHE A 275 -18.16 20.61 13.85
N GLU A 276 -17.95 19.38 14.28
CA GLU A 276 -17.06 18.45 13.63
C GLU A 276 -17.78 17.81 12.43
N VAL A 277 -17.16 17.89 11.25
CA VAL A 277 -17.73 17.40 9.99
C VAL A 277 -16.72 16.49 9.29
N PRO A 278 -17.11 15.30 8.82
CA PRO A 278 -16.23 14.43 8.05
C PRO A 278 -15.75 15.11 6.77
N VAL A 279 -14.44 15.04 6.51
CA VAL A 279 -13.84 15.67 5.32
C VAL A 279 -14.42 15.10 4.03
N LYS A 280 -14.70 13.79 4.01
CA LYS A 280 -15.37 13.09 2.90
C LYS A 280 -16.74 13.65 2.53
N ASP A 281 -17.37 14.43 3.42
CA ASP A 281 -18.71 14.98 3.22
C ASP A 281 -18.68 16.45 2.73
N LEU A 282 -17.48 17.01 2.54
CA LEU A 282 -17.23 18.35 2.03
C LEU A 282 -16.59 18.30 0.64
N THR A 283 -17.10 19.11 -0.29
CA THR A 283 -16.47 19.30 -1.61
C THR A 283 -15.13 20.01 -1.47
N TYR A 284 -14.26 19.90 -2.48
CA TYR A 284 -12.99 20.59 -2.48
C TYR A 284 -13.15 22.10 -2.29
N ASP A 285 -14.07 22.72 -3.03
CA ASP A 285 -14.36 24.15 -2.90
C ASP A 285 -14.81 24.54 -1.49
N GLN A 286 -15.63 23.70 -0.83
CA GLN A 286 -16.02 23.92 0.56
C GLN A 286 -14.83 23.83 1.52
N LEU A 287 -13.93 22.87 1.33
CA LEU A 287 -12.71 22.73 2.13
C LEU A 287 -11.78 23.95 1.94
N GLN A 288 -11.63 24.43 0.69
CA GLN A 288 -10.88 25.64 0.38
C GLN A 288 -11.50 26.90 1.00
N GLN A 289 -12.83 26.93 1.20
CA GLN A 289 -13.54 28.04 1.85
C GLN A 289 -13.46 28.01 3.39
N LEU A 290 -13.02 26.91 4.01
CA LEU A 290 -12.75 26.86 5.46
C LEU A 290 -11.57 27.75 5.90
N LYS A 291 -11.01 28.54 4.98
CA LYS A 291 -10.33 29.82 5.26
C LYS A 291 -11.20 30.63 6.24
N LEU A 292 -10.90 30.55 7.54
CA LEU A 292 -11.10 31.55 8.60
C LEU A 292 -11.33 30.84 9.95
N GLY A 293 -10.26 30.78 10.75
CA GLY A 293 -10.35 30.20 12.09
C GLY A 293 -9.13 30.32 12.99
N HIS A 294 -8.24 31.31 12.81
CA HIS A 294 -7.42 31.74 13.95
C HIS A 294 -8.29 32.63 14.84
N ALA A 295 -8.50 32.24 16.10
CA ALA A 295 -9.19 33.06 17.10
C ALA A 295 -8.53 34.44 17.32
N SER A 296 -7.30 34.64 16.84
CA SER A 296 -6.56 35.91 16.82
C SER A 296 -6.89 36.84 15.64
N ALA A 297 -7.53 36.35 14.56
CA ALA A 297 -7.83 37.13 13.36
C ALA A 297 -9.16 37.92 13.42
N LEU A 298 -9.94 37.78 14.50
CA LEU A 298 -11.14 38.62 14.75
C LEU A 298 -10.80 40.05 15.20
N LYS A 299 -9.53 40.44 15.15
CA LYS A 299 -9.05 41.80 15.38
C LYS A 299 -8.06 42.17 14.28
N VAL A 300 -8.55 42.60 13.13
CA VAL A 300 -8.08 43.75 12.33
C VAL A 300 -8.98 43.78 11.09
N ASN A 301 -9.81 44.82 10.98
CA ASN A 301 -10.39 45.20 9.70
C ASN A 301 -9.26 45.84 8.90
N ASP A 302 -8.86 45.25 7.77
CA ASP A 302 -8.23 46.04 6.73
C ASP A 302 -8.70 45.54 5.36
N HIS A 303 -9.29 46.46 4.60
CA HIS A 303 -9.71 46.27 3.22
C HIS A 303 -8.47 46.40 2.34
N LYS A 304 -8.15 45.37 1.55
CA LYS A 304 -7.32 45.54 0.35
C LYS A 304 -7.86 44.71 -0.80
N ASP A 305 -7.76 45.35 -1.95
CA ASP A 305 -8.44 45.09 -3.20
C ASP A 305 -7.94 43.82 -3.91
N ASP A 306 -8.88 43.17 -4.60
CA ASP A 306 -8.66 42.12 -5.58
C ASP A 306 -7.96 42.72 -6.82
N ASP A 307 -6.74 42.28 -7.11
CA ASP A 307 -6.16 42.15 -8.44
C ASP A 307 -4.69 41.71 -8.28
N ASP A 308 -4.44 40.40 -8.29
CA ASP A 308 -3.17 39.80 -8.72
C ASP A 308 -3.46 38.32 -9.06
N GLU A 309 -2.88 37.83 -10.15
CA GLU A 309 -2.99 36.46 -10.67
C GLU A 309 -2.98 35.43 -9.52
N GLU A 310 -3.92 34.46 -9.50
CA GLU A 310 -4.13 33.50 -8.39
C GLU A 310 -2.83 32.78 -7.96
N GLU A 311 -2.00 33.45 -7.15
CA GLU A 311 -0.88 32.83 -6.46
C GLU A 311 -1.48 31.82 -5.50
N VAL A 312 -1.08 30.55 -5.66
CA VAL A 312 -1.47 29.50 -4.74
C VAL A 312 -0.98 29.91 -3.35
N ASP A 313 -1.91 30.25 -2.45
CA ASP A 313 -1.58 30.55 -1.06
C ASP A 313 -0.92 29.33 -0.44
N GLU A 314 0.41 29.38 -0.30
CA GLU A 314 1.21 28.23 0.13
C GLU A 314 0.93 27.82 1.58
N HIS A 315 0.29 28.70 2.37
CA HIS A 315 -0.11 28.45 3.75
C HIS A 315 -1.55 27.93 3.85
N GLN A 316 -2.27 27.84 2.74
CA GLN A 316 -3.64 27.40 2.71
C GLN A 316 -3.75 25.92 3.10
N PRO A 317 -4.70 25.55 4.00
CA PRO A 317 -4.97 24.16 4.31
C PRO A 317 -5.67 23.43 3.15
N PHE A 318 -5.67 22.10 3.22
CA PHE A 318 -6.28 21.23 2.21
C PHE A 318 -5.74 21.46 0.79
N PRO A 319 -4.42 21.64 0.57
CA PRO A 319 -3.93 21.75 -0.79
C PRO A 319 -4.32 20.49 -1.57
N SER A 320 -4.74 20.68 -2.82
CA SER A 320 -5.00 19.55 -3.70
C SER A 320 -3.69 18.86 -4.03
N PHE A 321 -3.79 17.58 -4.33
CA PHE A 321 -2.60 16.80 -4.65
C PHE A 321 -1.88 17.32 -5.91
N SER A 322 -2.64 17.85 -6.89
CA SER A 322 -2.10 18.48 -8.09
C SER A 322 -1.28 19.72 -7.78
N GLN A 323 -1.72 20.57 -6.82
CA GLN A 323 -0.95 21.75 -6.41
C GLN A 323 0.40 21.36 -5.79
N ILE A 324 0.44 20.30 -5.00
CA ILE A 324 1.68 19.83 -4.35
C ILE A 324 2.69 19.31 -5.37
N PHE A 325 2.26 18.52 -6.35
CA PHE A 325 3.15 18.03 -7.42
C PHE A 325 3.76 19.18 -8.23
N HIS A 326 3.03 20.28 -8.40
CA HIS A 326 3.52 21.48 -9.09
C HIS A 326 4.45 22.33 -8.21
N ALA A 327 4.10 22.53 -6.94
CA ALA A 327 4.77 23.50 -6.09
C ALA A 327 6.05 22.98 -5.42
N VAL A 328 6.14 21.70 -5.08
CA VAL A 328 7.31 21.12 -4.41
C VAL A 328 8.36 20.72 -5.46
N PRO A 329 9.67 20.99 -5.28
CA PRO A 329 10.71 20.63 -6.27
C PRO A 329 10.77 19.13 -6.58
N GLU A 330 10.88 18.72 -7.86
CA GLU A 330 10.82 17.31 -8.32
C GLU A 330 11.86 16.37 -7.68
N ASN A 331 13.02 16.91 -7.30
CA ASN A 331 14.10 16.19 -6.63
C ASN A 331 13.72 15.71 -5.22
N VAL A 332 12.76 16.34 -4.54
CA VAL A 332 12.30 15.95 -3.20
C VAL A 332 11.37 14.75 -3.30
N GLY A 333 11.62 13.68 -2.55
CA GLY A 333 10.72 12.53 -2.55
C GLY A 333 9.40 12.80 -1.83
N PHE A 334 8.34 12.04 -2.14
CA PHE A 334 7.10 12.03 -1.35
C PHE A 334 6.90 10.70 -0.63
N ASN A 335 6.65 10.76 0.68
CA ASN A 335 6.04 9.68 1.44
C ASN A 335 4.54 9.98 1.57
N ILE A 336 3.71 9.31 0.76
CA ILE A 336 2.28 9.59 0.68
C ILE A 336 1.55 8.63 1.62
N GLU A 337 1.08 9.12 2.76
CA GLU A 337 0.20 8.37 3.63
C GLU A 337 -1.22 8.32 3.04
N LEU A 338 -1.73 7.13 2.77
CA LEU A 338 -3.10 6.91 2.32
C LEU A 338 -4.00 6.87 3.56
N LYS A 339 -4.68 7.99 3.85
CA LYS A 339 -5.50 8.11 5.05
C LYS A 339 -6.80 7.32 4.92
N TRP A 340 -6.84 6.19 5.61
CA TRP A 340 -7.96 5.25 5.61
C TRP A 340 -8.49 5.00 7.01
N ILE A 341 -9.81 4.82 7.14
CA ILE A 341 -10.46 4.60 8.43
C ILE A 341 -10.08 3.24 9.02
N CYS A 342 -9.72 3.21 10.30
CA CYS A 342 -9.44 1.97 11.01
C CYS A 342 -10.51 1.67 12.08
N GLN A 343 -10.76 0.38 12.33
CA GLN A 343 -11.61 -0.05 13.43
C GLN A 343 -10.76 -0.45 14.64
N MET A 344 -11.14 0.04 15.82
CA MET A 344 -10.52 -0.32 17.09
C MET A 344 -11.07 -1.65 17.61
N LYS A 345 -10.32 -2.33 18.50
CA LYS A 345 -10.70 -3.64 19.05
C LYS A 345 -12.02 -3.64 19.82
N ASP A 346 -12.43 -2.50 20.39
CA ASP A 346 -13.74 -2.34 21.03
C ASP A 346 -14.92 -2.24 20.03
N GLY A 347 -14.59 -2.09 18.73
CA GLY A 347 -15.52 -1.98 17.61
C GLY A 347 -15.86 -0.54 17.23
N SER A 348 -15.30 0.46 17.91
CA SER A 348 -15.38 1.86 17.50
C SER A 348 -14.57 2.10 16.22
N TRP A 349 -14.97 3.11 15.45
CA TRP A 349 -14.30 3.50 14.23
C TRP A 349 -13.60 4.84 14.43
N GLU A 350 -12.42 4.99 13.83
CA GLU A 350 -11.69 6.26 13.82
C GLU A 350 -12.55 7.41 13.27
N GLY A 351 -12.45 8.59 13.88
CA GLY A 351 -13.27 9.76 13.53
C GLY A 351 -14.78 9.58 13.72
N ASN A 352 -15.22 8.54 14.46
CA ASN A 352 -16.62 8.15 14.61
C ASN A 352 -17.34 7.91 13.26
N LEU A 353 -16.59 7.54 12.22
CA LEU A 353 -17.14 7.31 10.89
C LEU A 353 -17.70 5.90 10.76
N SER A 354 -18.97 5.76 10.38
CA SER A 354 -19.60 4.45 10.16
C SER A 354 -19.45 3.92 8.73
N SER A 355 -18.97 4.76 7.81
CA SER A 355 -18.72 4.43 6.41
C SER A 355 -17.68 5.38 5.82
N TYR A 356 -17.00 4.92 4.78
CA TYR A 356 -16.05 5.70 4.01
C TYR A 356 -16.24 5.45 2.51
N PHE A 357 -15.25 5.81 1.70
CA PHE A 357 -15.28 5.54 0.26
C PHE A 357 -15.22 4.03 -0.06
N ASN A 358 -15.53 3.68 -1.31
CA ASN A 358 -15.14 2.38 -1.85
C ASN A 358 -13.61 2.36 -2.05
N MET A 359 -12.93 1.29 -1.61
CA MET A 359 -11.46 1.19 -1.66
C MET A 359 -10.90 1.21 -3.08
N ASN A 360 -11.56 0.57 -4.06
CA ASN A 360 -11.13 0.63 -5.46
C ASN A 360 -11.21 2.07 -5.97
N LEU A 361 -12.37 2.73 -5.83
CA LEU A 361 -12.55 4.12 -6.24
C LEU A 361 -11.49 5.05 -5.62
N PHE A 362 -11.29 4.92 -4.30
CA PHE A 362 -10.33 5.74 -3.56
C PHE A 362 -8.90 5.60 -4.10
N LEU A 363 -8.44 4.36 -4.28
CA LEU A 363 -7.09 4.09 -4.74
C LEU A 363 -6.92 4.36 -6.23
N ASP A 364 -7.92 4.09 -7.06
CA ASP A 364 -7.83 4.31 -8.50
C ASP A 364 -7.62 5.80 -8.81
N ILE A 365 -8.32 6.69 -8.10
CA ILE A 365 -8.14 8.14 -8.23
C ILE A 365 -6.73 8.56 -7.79
N ILE A 366 -6.31 8.16 -6.59
CA ILE A 366 -5.03 8.61 -6.01
C ILE A 366 -3.85 8.04 -6.80
N LEU A 367 -3.85 6.73 -7.08
CA LEU A 367 -2.77 6.06 -7.82
C LEU A 367 -2.68 6.59 -9.26
N SER A 368 -3.80 6.82 -9.94
CA SER A 368 -3.80 7.43 -11.27
C SER A 368 -3.20 8.84 -11.23
N CYS A 369 -3.57 9.66 -10.25
CA CYS A 369 -2.99 10.98 -10.06
C CYS A 369 -1.47 10.93 -9.86
N VAL A 370 -0.98 10.04 -9.01
CA VAL A 370 0.47 9.87 -8.77
C VAL A 370 1.19 9.40 -10.02
N LEU A 371 0.70 8.34 -10.67
CA LEU A 371 1.37 7.76 -11.84
C LEU A 371 1.46 8.72 -13.02
N GLN A 372 0.48 9.61 -13.17
CA GLN A 372 0.46 10.63 -14.23
C GLN A 372 1.30 11.87 -13.88
N ARG A 373 1.41 12.25 -12.59
CA ARG A 373 1.98 13.55 -12.18
C ARG A 373 3.35 13.46 -11.50
N ALA A 374 3.74 12.30 -10.98
CA ALA A 374 4.98 12.17 -10.22
C ALA A 374 6.25 12.33 -11.08
N GLY A 375 6.17 12.18 -12.40
CA GLY A 375 7.35 12.32 -13.27
C GLY A 375 8.49 11.39 -12.85
N LYS A 376 9.65 11.96 -12.56
CA LYS A 376 10.85 11.27 -12.04
C LYS A 376 10.96 11.29 -10.52
N ARG A 377 10.02 11.94 -9.82
CA ARG A 377 10.00 12.04 -8.36
C ARG A 377 10.02 10.65 -7.74
N ARG A 378 10.78 10.51 -6.65
CA ARG A 378 10.79 9.31 -5.82
C ARG A 378 9.53 9.31 -4.96
N ILE A 379 8.75 8.25 -5.04
CA ILE A 379 7.51 8.09 -4.28
C ILE A 379 7.62 6.82 -3.44
N VAL A 380 7.17 6.89 -2.20
CA VAL A 380 6.82 5.76 -1.37
C VAL A 380 5.44 6.02 -0.77
N PHE A 381 4.57 5.01 -0.80
CA PHE A 381 3.28 5.08 -0.11
C PHE A 381 3.42 4.57 1.32
N SER A 382 2.52 4.99 2.20
CA SER A 382 2.35 4.40 3.53
C SER A 382 0.87 4.29 3.91
N CYS A 383 0.49 3.29 4.71
CA CYS A 383 -0.89 3.16 5.22
C CYS A 383 -0.95 2.25 6.45
N PHE A 384 -1.86 2.55 7.39
CA PHE A 384 -2.16 1.69 8.55
C PHE A 384 -3.11 0.53 8.21
N ASP A 385 -3.86 0.65 7.11
CA ASP A 385 -4.80 -0.38 6.68
C ASP A 385 -4.08 -1.44 5.81
N PRO A 386 -4.07 -2.71 6.22
CA PRO A 386 -3.38 -3.77 5.50
C PRO A 386 -4.04 -4.10 4.16
N ASP A 387 -5.36 -3.93 4.02
CA ASP A 387 -6.04 -4.16 2.74
C ASP A 387 -5.68 -3.08 1.72
N VAL A 388 -5.61 -1.82 2.15
CA VAL A 388 -5.10 -0.73 1.32
C VAL A 388 -3.66 -1.01 0.88
N CYS A 389 -2.80 -1.49 1.79
CA CYS A 389 -1.41 -1.85 1.45
C CYS A 389 -1.34 -2.94 0.38
N THR A 390 -2.13 -4.00 0.55
CA THR A 390 -2.29 -5.05 -0.45
C THR A 390 -2.77 -4.49 -1.78
N MET A 391 -3.82 -3.66 -1.79
CA MET A 391 -4.41 -3.13 -3.00
C MET A 391 -3.43 -2.24 -3.77
N VAL A 392 -2.66 -1.39 -3.10
CA VAL A 392 -1.61 -0.57 -3.74
C VAL A 392 -0.54 -1.47 -4.38
N ARG A 393 -0.18 -2.57 -3.72
CA ARG A 393 0.77 -3.54 -4.27
C ARG A 393 0.20 -4.28 -5.48
N GLN A 394 -1.10 -4.58 -5.48
CA GLN A 394 -1.76 -5.28 -6.56
C GLN A 394 -2.15 -4.37 -7.74
N LYS A 395 -2.42 -3.09 -7.53
CA LYS A 395 -2.92 -2.19 -8.60
C LYS A 395 -1.82 -1.55 -9.46
N GLN A 396 -0.57 -1.57 -9.02
CA GLN A 396 0.55 -0.96 -9.75
C GLN A 396 1.87 -1.62 -9.42
N ASN A 397 2.88 -1.43 -10.28
CA ASN A 397 4.21 -2.02 -10.12
C ASN A 397 5.36 -1.01 -10.11
N LYS A 398 5.08 0.28 -9.98
CA LYS A 398 6.09 1.34 -10.07
C LYS A 398 6.62 1.76 -8.71
N TYR A 399 5.76 2.02 -7.74
CA TYR A 399 6.13 2.63 -6.46
C TYR A 399 5.95 1.65 -5.29
N PRO A 400 6.87 1.67 -4.30
CA PRO A 400 6.77 0.86 -3.09
C PRO A 400 5.71 1.39 -2.12
N ILE A 401 5.31 0.53 -1.18
CA ILE A 401 4.48 0.88 -0.01
C ILE A 401 5.08 0.33 1.29
N LEU A 402 5.04 1.15 2.34
CA LEU A 402 5.38 0.79 3.72
C LEU A 402 4.08 0.57 4.52
N PHE A 403 4.03 -0.50 5.31
CA PHE A 403 2.91 -0.72 6.23
C PHE A 403 3.18 0.01 7.55
N LEU A 404 2.29 0.94 7.91
CA LEU A 404 2.37 1.67 9.17
C LEU A 404 1.90 0.77 10.31
N THR A 405 2.68 0.71 11.38
CA THR A 405 2.32 -0.06 12.58
C THR A 405 2.61 0.74 13.84
N GLN A 406 1.64 0.73 14.76
CA GLN A 406 1.80 1.27 16.10
C GLN A 406 2.42 0.26 17.08
N GLY A 407 2.52 -1.02 16.67
CA GLY A 407 2.94 -2.11 17.55
C GLY A 407 2.04 -2.22 18.78
N ILE A 408 2.62 -2.67 19.90
CA ILE A 408 1.95 -2.64 21.19
C ILE A 408 2.13 -1.23 21.77
N SER A 409 1.04 -0.52 22.03
CA SER A 409 1.08 0.86 22.52
C SER A 409 0.17 1.03 23.73
N GLU A 410 0.65 1.79 24.72
CA GLU A 410 -0.19 2.30 25.82
C GLU A 410 -0.91 3.59 25.40
N THR A 411 -0.37 4.32 24.43
CA THR A 411 -0.87 5.61 23.95
C THR A 411 -2.02 5.45 22.95
N TYR A 412 -1.88 4.51 22.02
CA TYR A 412 -2.86 4.29 20.94
C TYR A 412 -3.75 3.09 21.23
N PRO A 413 -5.07 3.19 20.98
CA PRO A 413 -5.97 2.06 21.13
C PRO A 413 -5.61 0.92 20.18
N GLU A 414 -5.74 -0.32 20.65
CA GLU A 414 -5.46 -1.51 19.86
C GLU A 414 -6.42 -1.64 18.66
N LEU A 415 -5.86 -1.94 17.49
CA LEU A 415 -6.61 -2.11 16.24
C LEU A 415 -7.31 -3.48 16.18
N MET A 416 -8.48 -3.51 15.54
CA MET A 416 -9.29 -4.72 15.40
C MET A 416 -8.62 -5.78 14.53
N ASP A 417 -7.98 -5.36 13.43
CA ASP A 417 -7.31 -6.25 12.47
C ASP A 417 -6.06 -6.87 13.10
N ILE A 418 -5.96 -8.21 13.05
CA ILE A 418 -4.85 -8.94 13.68
C ILE A 418 -3.49 -8.62 13.05
N ARG A 419 -3.47 -8.20 11.78
CA ARG A 419 -2.24 -7.85 11.05
C ARG A 419 -1.62 -6.56 11.58
N CYS A 420 -2.35 -5.77 12.36
CA CYS A 420 -1.92 -4.49 12.89
C CYS A 420 -1.51 -4.52 14.39
N ARG A 421 -1.71 -5.63 15.10
CA ARG A 421 -1.65 -5.67 16.58
C ARG A 421 -0.24 -5.67 17.17
N THR A 422 0.74 -6.21 16.46
CA THR A 422 2.14 -6.27 16.91
C THR A 422 3.07 -5.92 15.77
N THR A 423 4.31 -5.54 16.10
CA THR A 423 5.32 -5.24 15.09
C THR A 423 5.71 -6.50 14.30
N GLN A 424 5.76 -7.67 14.94
CA GLN A 424 6.12 -8.95 14.32
C GLN A 424 5.09 -9.41 13.29
N ILE A 425 3.80 -9.32 13.62
CA ILE A 425 2.76 -9.70 12.65
C ILE A 425 2.72 -8.70 11.49
N ALA A 426 2.99 -7.41 11.74
CA ALA A 426 3.15 -6.40 10.71
C ALA A 426 4.33 -6.71 9.76
N MET A 427 5.49 -7.13 10.30
CA MET A 427 6.62 -7.59 9.48
C MET A 427 6.26 -8.84 8.66
N SER A 428 5.56 -9.79 9.27
CA SER A 428 5.19 -11.04 8.60
C SER A 428 4.17 -10.81 7.49
N PHE A 429 3.19 -9.94 7.72
CA PHE A 429 2.28 -9.42 6.70
C PHE A 429 3.08 -8.73 5.58
N ALA A 430 3.99 -7.83 5.93
CA ALA A 430 4.75 -7.07 4.94
C ALA A 430 5.60 -7.97 4.02
N GLN A 431 6.22 -8.99 4.59
CA GLN A 431 6.94 -10.01 3.85
C GLN A 431 6.00 -10.83 2.94
N SER A 432 4.84 -11.24 3.48
CA SER A 432 3.88 -12.10 2.77
C SER A 432 3.22 -11.46 1.56
N GLU A 433 2.92 -10.17 1.64
CA GLU A 433 2.28 -9.42 0.55
C GLU A 433 3.30 -8.78 -0.39
N ASN A 434 4.60 -9.07 -0.22
CA ASN A 434 5.67 -8.46 -1.02
C ASN A 434 5.60 -6.93 -1.04
N ILE A 435 5.30 -6.29 0.09
CA ILE A 435 5.42 -4.83 0.24
C ILE A 435 6.84 -4.46 0.69
N LEU A 436 7.22 -3.19 0.59
CA LEU A 436 8.62 -2.77 0.77
C LEU A 436 9.14 -3.01 2.18
N GLY A 437 8.30 -2.73 3.18
CA GLY A 437 8.72 -2.75 4.57
C GLY A 437 7.66 -2.22 5.51
N VAL A 438 8.09 -1.86 6.71
CA VAL A 438 7.24 -1.32 7.77
C VAL A 438 7.71 0.07 8.18
N SER A 439 6.76 0.90 8.61
CA SER A 439 7.01 2.17 9.28
C SER A 439 6.43 2.07 10.70
N ALA A 440 7.30 1.81 11.67
CA ALA A 440 6.90 1.46 13.03
C ALA A 440 6.96 2.66 13.98
N HIS A 441 6.06 2.70 14.95
CA HIS A 441 6.07 3.75 15.96
C HIS A 441 7.37 3.72 16.78
N THR A 442 7.97 4.89 16.99
CA THR A 442 9.31 5.00 17.59
C THR A 442 9.37 4.50 19.02
N GLU A 443 8.29 4.67 19.80
CA GLU A 443 8.24 4.17 21.18
C GLU A 443 8.47 2.65 21.24
N GLU A 444 7.79 1.90 20.37
CA GLU A 444 7.89 0.45 20.28
C GLU A 444 9.30 0.01 19.83
N LEU A 445 9.89 0.71 18.86
CA LEU A 445 11.25 0.40 18.40
C LEU A 445 12.31 0.71 19.44
N LEU A 446 12.17 1.80 20.20
CA LEU A 446 13.13 2.15 21.25
C LEU A 446 13.08 1.16 22.42
N GLN A 447 11.92 0.57 22.69
CA GLN A 447 11.77 -0.50 23.67
C GLN A 447 12.33 -1.84 23.15
N ASN A 448 12.23 -2.10 21.84
CA ASN A 448 12.58 -3.37 21.21
C ASN A 448 13.47 -3.15 19.96
N LEU A 449 14.70 -2.67 20.16
CA LEU A 449 15.61 -2.30 19.07
C LEU A 449 15.95 -3.46 18.13
N GLU A 450 15.84 -4.70 18.60
CA GLU A 450 15.99 -5.92 17.82
C GLU A 450 14.97 -6.04 16.69
N HIS A 451 13.80 -5.41 16.79
CA HIS A 451 12.79 -5.40 15.72
C HIS A 451 13.34 -4.82 14.42
N ILE A 452 14.26 -3.85 14.49
CA ILE A 452 14.92 -3.27 13.30
C ILE A 452 15.73 -4.37 12.59
N ARG A 453 16.54 -5.11 13.35
CA ARG A 453 17.37 -6.20 12.81
C ARG A 453 16.53 -7.38 12.32
N GLU A 454 15.45 -7.70 13.01
CA GLU A 454 14.51 -8.75 12.61
C GLU A 454 13.87 -8.41 11.25
N ALA A 455 13.30 -7.22 11.10
CA ALA A 455 12.69 -6.77 9.86
C ALA A 455 13.69 -6.79 8.70
N GLN A 456 14.92 -6.32 8.94
CA GLN A 456 15.99 -6.34 7.93
C GLN A 456 16.40 -7.77 7.54
N SER A 457 16.44 -8.70 8.49
CA SER A 457 16.70 -10.13 8.19
C SER A 457 15.62 -10.76 7.30
N LYS A 458 14.39 -10.22 7.36
CA LYS A 458 13.26 -10.57 6.47
C LYS A 458 13.30 -9.85 5.12
N GLY A 459 14.31 -9.02 4.86
CA GLY A 459 14.46 -8.23 3.64
C GLY A 459 13.55 -7.00 3.58
N LEU A 460 13.10 -6.51 4.74
CA LEU A 460 12.21 -5.35 4.84
C LEU A 460 13.00 -4.07 5.10
N VAL A 461 12.51 -2.97 4.54
CA VAL A 461 12.92 -1.61 4.89
C VAL A 461 12.22 -1.19 6.17
N VAL A 462 12.93 -0.47 7.05
CA VAL A 462 12.37 -0.04 8.35
C VAL A 462 12.42 1.47 8.48
N PHE A 463 11.24 2.08 8.48
CA PHE A 463 11.05 3.49 8.83
C PHE A 463 10.53 3.57 10.26
N CYS A 464 10.68 4.73 10.88
CA CYS A 464 9.98 5.01 12.12
C CYS A 464 9.39 6.42 12.18
N TRP A 465 8.32 6.55 12.96
CA TRP A 465 7.54 7.77 13.12
C TRP A 465 7.10 7.94 14.58
N GLY A 466 6.70 9.17 14.94
CA GLY A 466 6.19 9.51 16.26
C GLY A 466 7.08 10.52 16.99
N ASP A 467 6.52 11.13 18.03
CA ASP A 467 7.09 12.31 18.71
C ASP A 467 8.50 12.08 19.25
N LEU A 468 8.83 10.85 19.64
CA LEU A 468 10.16 10.50 20.15
C LEU A 468 11.27 10.64 19.10
N ASN A 469 10.96 10.69 17.80
CA ASN A 469 11.95 11.02 16.77
C ASN A 469 12.37 12.49 16.81
N ASN A 470 11.59 13.37 17.44
CA ASN A 470 11.97 14.77 17.57
C ASN A 470 13.18 14.95 18.52
N ASP A 471 13.50 13.97 19.34
CA ASP A 471 14.69 13.96 20.21
C ASP A 471 15.96 13.47 19.47
N HIS A 472 17.04 14.24 19.56
CA HIS A 472 18.28 13.97 18.83
C HIS A 472 18.98 12.67 19.29
N ASP A 473 18.95 12.38 20.59
CA ASP A 473 19.60 11.20 21.15
C ASP A 473 18.87 9.92 20.72
N ASN A 474 17.54 9.96 20.68
CA ASN A 474 16.73 8.87 20.12
C ASN A 474 17.03 8.63 18.64
N ARG A 475 17.12 9.68 17.81
CA ARG A 475 17.53 9.53 16.40
C ARG A 475 18.92 8.91 16.27
N THR A 476 19.84 9.30 17.15
CA THR A 476 21.21 8.74 17.16
C THR A 476 21.20 7.25 17.48
N LYS A 477 20.46 6.81 18.50
CA LYS A 477 20.30 5.38 18.84
C LYS A 477 19.71 4.57 17.68
N LEU A 478 18.69 5.10 17.01
CA LEU A 478 18.04 4.45 15.86
C LEU A 478 19.00 4.33 14.66
N ARG A 479 19.81 5.36 14.41
CA ARG A 479 20.89 5.34 13.39
C ARG A 479 21.90 4.26 13.66
N GLU A 480 22.33 4.10 14.91
CA GLU A 480 23.29 3.04 15.31
C GLU A 480 22.73 1.62 15.10
N GLN A 481 21.41 1.45 15.16
CA GLN A 481 20.76 0.17 14.83
C GLN A 481 20.49 -0.02 13.33
N GLY A 482 20.84 0.97 12.50
CA GLY A 482 20.73 0.87 11.04
C GLY A 482 19.31 1.08 10.51
N ILE A 483 18.48 1.90 11.17
CA ILE A 483 17.18 2.33 10.63
C ILE A 483 17.32 2.86 9.19
N ASP A 484 16.32 2.67 8.32
CA ASP A 484 16.38 3.10 6.92
C ASP A 484 15.79 4.51 6.69
N GLY A 485 14.81 4.91 7.52
CA GLY A 485 14.16 6.22 7.43
C GLY A 485 13.65 6.74 8.78
N LEU A 486 13.76 8.05 8.99
CA LEU A 486 13.35 8.76 10.20
C LEU A 486 12.32 9.84 9.83
N ILE A 487 11.07 9.69 10.27
CA ILE A 487 10.00 10.66 10.04
C ILE A 487 9.84 11.54 11.29
N TYR A 488 10.07 12.86 11.17
CA TYR A 488 10.01 13.78 12.31
C TYR A 488 9.69 15.23 11.93
N ASP A 489 9.28 16.03 12.90
CA ASP A 489 8.76 17.39 12.70
C ASP A 489 9.87 18.43 12.51
N ARG A 490 10.82 18.45 13.46
CA ARG A 490 11.78 19.53 13.65
C ARG A 490 13.00 19.45 12.73
N ILE A 491 12.78 19.13 11.46
CA ILE A 491 13.85 19.08 10.46
C ILE A 491 14.46 20.47 10.19
N CYS A 492 13.68 21.53 10.43
CA CYS A 492 14.09 22.92 10.18
C CYS A 492 14.84 23.57 11.37
N ASP A 493 14.81 22.99 12.58
CA ASP A 493 15.32 23.66 13.78
C ASP A 493 16.86 23.58 13.91
N ASP A 494 17.46 22.53 13.36
CA ASP A 494 18.86 22.18 13.60
C ASP A 494 19.80 22.40 12.38
N GLN A 495 19.30 22.94 11.25
CA GLN A 495 20.08 23.01 10.00
C GLN A 495 20.10 24.41 9.36
N VAL A 496 21.27 24.82 8.86
CA VAL A 496 21.39 25.89 7.85
C VAL A 496 20.77 25.37 6.55
N GLU A 497 20.15 26.23 5.73
CA GLU A 497 19.60 25.84 4.42
C GLU A 497 20.59 24.93 3.67
N GLN A 498 20.11 23.74 3.33
CA GLN A 498 20.91 22.70 2.69
C GLN A 498 20.07 22.02 1.62
N ALA A 499 20.70 21.73 0.48
CA ALA A 499 20.08 20.95 -0.59
C ALA A 499 19.70 19.55 -0.09
N ASP A 500 18.59 19.02 -0.59
CA ASP A 500 18.14 17.66 -0.32
C ASP A 500 19.21 16.63 -0.72
N ILE A 501 19.19 15.50 -0.02
CA ILE A 501 20.19 14.44 -0.21
C ILE A 501 20.23 13.90 -1.64
N PHE A 502 19.11 13.88 -2.37
CA PHE A 502 19.05 13.31 -3.71
C PHE A 502 19.71 14.23 -4.74
N LYS A 503 19.53 15.53 -4.63
CA LYS A 503 20.25 16.52 -5.43
C LYS A 503 21.75 16.49 -5.15
N VAL A 504 22.16 16.30 -3.88
CA VAL A 504 23.57 16.13 -3.53
C VAL A 504 24.15 14.84 -4.15
N GLU A 505 23.42 13.73 -4.07
CA GLU A 505 23.82 12.44 -4.69
C GLU A 505 23.95 12.56 -6.22
N GLU A 506 23.01 13.23 -6.89
CA GLU A 506 23.04 13.44 -8.35
C GLU A 506 24.22 14.30 -8.77
N GLN A 507 24.50 15.40 -8.05
CA GLN A 507 25.66 16.26 -8.32
C GLN A 507 26.98 15.50 -8.15
N HIS A 508 27.10 14.66 -7.11
CA HIS A 508 28.29 13.85 -6.91
C HIS A 508 28.47 12.83 -8.03
N THR A 509 27.39 12.14 -8.42
CA THR A 509 27.41 11.15 -9.52
C THR A 509 27.78 11.80 -10.85
N LEU A 510 27.23 13.00 -11.13
CA LEU A 510 27.57 13.77 -12.32
C LEU A 510 29.04 14.20 -12.31
N GLN A 511 29.56 14.66 -11.16
CA GLN A 511 30.97 15.02 -11.02
C GLN A 511 31.90 13.83 -11.19
N GLU A 512 31.58 12.67 -10.64
CA GLU A 512 32.34 11.43 -10.83
C GLU A 512 32.33 10.98 -12.29
N THR A 513 31.17 11.07 -12.96
CA THR A 513 31.03 10.78 -14.38
C THR A 513 31.85 11.76 -15.22
N LEU A 514 31.80 13.06 -14.94
CA LEU A 514 32.62 14.06 -15.63
C LEU A 514 34.13 13.83 -15.38
N LYS A 515 34.52 13.47 -14.15
CA LYS A 515 35.92 13.11 -13.83
C LYS A 515 36.37 11.85 -14.59
N SER A 516 35.51 10.85 -14.75
CA SER A 516 35.85 9.64 -15.53
C SER A 516 35.98 9.95 -17.02
N PHE A 517 35.14 10.84 -17.57
CA PHE A 517 35.30 11.36 -18.93
C PHE A 517 36.60 12.15 -19.11
N VAL A 518 36.98 13.03 -18.15
CA VAL A 518 38.24 13.79 -18.21
C VAL A 518 39.47 12.88 -18.04
N CYS A 519 39.37 11.80 -17.27
CA CYS A 519 40.44 10.80 -17.14
C CYS A 519 40.62 9.96 -18.42
N SER A 520 39.54 9.74 -19.19
CA SER A 520 39.60 9.11 -20.52
C SER A 520 40.19 10.01 -21.62
N CYS A 521 40.41 11.30 -21.35
CA CYS A 521 40.96 12.27 -22.32
C CYS A 521 42.49 12.40 -22.27
N TYR A 522 43.19 11.69 -21.39
CA TYR A 522 44.65 11.63 -21.41
C TYR A 522 45.16 10.63 -22.45
N SER A 523 45.24 11.13 -23.69
CA SER A 523 46.26 10.82 -24.71
C SER A 523 46.98 9.47 -24.62
N ILE A 524 46.57 8.52 -25.46
CA ILE A 524 47.49 7.51 -26.02
C ILE A 524 48.43 8.26 -26.98
N PRO A 525 49.76 8.26 -26.79
CA PRO A 525 50.66 8.76 -27.81
C PRO A 525 50.65 7.80 -29.00
N CYS A 526 50.14 8.26 -30.13
CA CYS A 526 50.34 7.60 -31.43
C CYS A 526 51.84 7.59 -31.74
N GLN A 527 52.54 6.49 -31.47
CA GLN A 527 53.84 6.24 -32.08
C GLN A 527 53.62 5.62 -33.47
N ALA A 528 53.62 6.48 -34.48
CA ALA A 528 53.83 6.06 -35.87
C ALA A 528 55.32 5.78 -36.08
N PRO A 529 55.73 4.64 -36.66
CA PRO A 529 57.12 4.43 -37.02
C PRO A 529 57.44 5.17 -38.33
N VAL A 530 58.50 5.97 -38.29
CA VAL A 530 59.10 6.62 -39.47
C VAL A 530 59.98 5.58 -40.17
N CYS A 531 59.57 5.12 -41.36
CA CYS A 531 60.44 4.35 -42.26
C CYS A 531 61.24 5.32 -43.14
N ALA A 532 62.56 5.39 -42.90
CA ALA A 532 63.52 5.96 -43.83
C ALA A 532 63.91 4.93 -44.90
N ALA A 533 63.96 5.37 -46.14
CA ALA A 533 64.25 4.59 -47.32
C ALA A 533 65.69 4.04 -47.34
N ALA A 534 65.85 2.78 -47.72
CA ALA A 534 67.07 2.24 -48.30
C ALA A 534 66.70 1.19 -49.37
N ALA A 535 67.23 1.40 -50.57
CA ALA A 535 67.04 0.56 -51.74
C ALA A 535 67.92 -0.71 -51.70
N ALA A 536 67.41 -1.85 -52.18
CA ALA A 536 68.05 -2.74 -53.17
C ALA A 536 67.37 -4.12 -53.29
N SER A 537 66.73 -4.35 -54.44
CA SER A 537 66.81 -5.52 -55.34
C SER A 537 66.60 -6.99 -54.89
N LYS A 538 65.80 -7.68 -55.75
CA LYS A 538 65.77 -9.13 -56.15
C LYS A 538 64.89 -10.08 -55.32
N VAL A 539 63.72 -10.50 -55.86
CA VAL A 539 63.45 -11.71 -56.70
C VAL A 539 63.37 -13.01 -55.87
N HIS A 540 62.17 -13.61 -55.70
CA HIS A 540 61.75 -14.86 -56.37
C HIS A 540 60.35 -15.39 -55.95
N ASN A 541 59.74 -16.06 -56.93
CA ASN A 541 58.52 -16.88 -57.03
C ASN A 541 58.24 -17.94 -55.94
N GLY A 542 56.95 -18.35 -55.89
CA GLY A 542 56.47 -19.72 -55.58
C GLY A 542 55.35 -19.72 -54.53
N SER A 543 54.07 -19.79 -54.89
CA SER A 543 53.26 -20.95 -55.32
C SER A 543 52.74 -21.81 -54.15
N THR A 544 51.53 -22.36 -54.36
CA THR A 544 50.84 -23.47 -53.64
C THR A 544 50.33 -23.16 -52.23
N GLU A 545 49.19 -23.65 -51.73
CA GLU A 545 47.94 -24.30 -52.21
C GLU A 545 47.15 -24.57 -50.90
N SER A 546 45.81 -24.64 -50.97
CA SER A 546 44.91 -25.45 -50.10
C SER A 546 44.94 -25.20 -48.56
N ASP A 547 43.91 -25.43 -47.76
CA ASP A 547 42.68 -26.19 -47.92
C ASP A 547 41.63 -25.72 -46.89
N SER A 548 40.42 -26.14 -47.19
CA SER A 548 39.12 -26.02 -46.55
C SER A 548 38.92 -26.85 -45.25
N GLY A 549 37.82 -26.56 -44.54
CA GLY A 549 37.19 -27.41 -43.52
C GLY A 549 36.51 -26.59 -42.42
N LEU A 550 35.21 -26.21 -42.52
CA LEU A 550 34.01 -27.00 -42.15
C LEU A 550 34.10 -27.76 -40.82
N SER A 551 33.36 -27.32 -39.79
CA SER A 551 32.09 -27.97 -39.39
C SER A 551 31.64 -27.52 -37.99
N SER A 552 30.34 -27.24 -37.94
CA SER A 552 29.41 -27.18 -36.81
C SER A 552 29.49 -28.32 -35.79
N SER A 553 29.19 -28.00 -34.53
CA SER A 553 28.00 -28.47 -33.77
C SER A 553 27.75 -27.57 -32.57
#